data_AF-A0A8I0T5L4-F1
#
_entry.id   AF-A0A8I0T5L4-F1
#
_cell.length_a   1.000
_cell.length_b   1.000
_cell.length_c   1.000
_cell.angle_alpha   90.00
_cell.angle_beta   90.00
_cell.angle_gamma   90.00
#
_symmetry.space_group_name_H-M   'P 1'
#
loop_
_entity.id
_entity.type
_entity.pdbx_description
1 polymer ?
#
loop_
_entity_poly.entity_id
_entity_poly.type
_entity_poly.pdbx_seq_one_letter_code
_entity_poly.pdbx_strand_id
1 'polypeptide(L)'
;MEIFNAIKQDHDHQRALLNMLAETSGDSKVREKYYQELKDALEAHAVAEERYFYAPLMHSDMTIEDSRHGIAEHHEIDELIEALDNTEFSDPSWLGKLKKLKDKVEHHLADEEQAFFQRAGKVLDKSEKSQLAQEYQKEMEEQQ
;
A
#
# COMPACT_ATOMS: atom_id res chain seq x y z
N MET A 1 13.21 -14.94 2.65
CA MET A 1 11.87 -14.44 2.31
C MET A 1 11.93 -13.91 0.88
N GLU A 2 10.84 -13.97 0.11
CA GLU A 2 10.76 -13.37 -1.24
C GLU A 2 9.94 -12.08 -1.18
N ILE A 3 10.15 -11.16 -2.11
CA ILE A 3 9.54 -9.81 -2.09
C ILE A 3 8.01 -9.86 -2.00
N PHE A 4 7.36 -10.78 -2.72
CA PHE A 4 5.90 -10.94 -2.66
C PHE A 4 5.39 -11.26 -1.25
N ASN A 5 6.18 -11.98 -0.44
CA ASN A 5 5.80 -12.29 0.94
C ASN A 5 6.04 -11.11 1.88
N ALA A 6 7.00 -10.24 1.58
CA ALA A 6 7.24 -9.02 2.34
C ALA A 6 6.08 -8.04 2.12
N ILE A 7 5.79 -7.74 0.85
CA ILE A 7 4.69 -6.88 0.41
C ILE A 7 3.35 -7.35 0.99
N LYS A 8 3.02 -8.65 0.92
CA LYS A 8 1.79 -9.20 1.52
C LYS A 8 1.66 -9.01 3.03
N GLN A 9 2.78 -9.01 3.77
CA GLN A 9 2.70 -8.76 5.23
C GLN A 9 2.24 -7.33 5.51
N ASP A 10 2.68 -6.37 4.70
CA ASP A 10 2.24 -4.99 4.82
C ASP A 10 0.79 -4.84 4.36
N HIS A 11 0.37 -5.54 3.32
CA HIS A 11 -1.03 -5.58 2.87
C HIS A 11 -1.97 -6.04 3.99
N ASP A 12 -1.60 -7.12 4.69
CA ASP A 12 -2.40 -7.65 5.78
C ASP A 12 -2.49 -6.66 6.96
N HIS A 13 -1.41 -5.93 7.22
CA HIS A 13 -1.39 -4.87 8.23
C HIS A 13 -2.30 -3.69 7.85
N GLN A 14 -2.19 -3.20 6.61
CA GLN A 14 -3.03 -2.11 6.08
C GLN A 14 -4.52 -2.49 6.11
N ARG A 15 -4.86 -3.72 5.66
CA ARG A 15 -6.24 -4.24 5.74
C ARG A 15 -6.75 -4.27 7.17
N ALA A 16 -5.93 -4.70 8.13
CA ALA A 16 -6.31 -4.73 9.54
C ALA A 16 -6.61 -3.31 10.06
N LEU A 17 -5.75 -2.34 9.77
CA LEU A 17 -5.94 -0.94 10.16
C LEU A 17 -7.20 -0.33 9.54
N LEU A 18 -7.42 -0.52 8.23
CA LEU A 18 -8.62 -0.07 7.53
C LEU A 18 -9.90 -0.67 8.14
N ASN A 19 -9.89 -1.96 8.46
CA ASN A 19 -11.02 -2.63 9.13
C ASN A 19 -11.27 -2.05 10.52
N MET A 20 -10.23 -1.87 11.33
CA MET A 20 -10.36 -1.28 12.67
C MET A 20 -10.92 0.14 12.61
N LEU A 21 -10.40 0.96 11.70
CA LEU A 21 -10.84 2.34 11.51
C LEU A 21 -12.29 2.43 11.03
N ALA A 22 -12.74 1.52 10.17
CA ALA A 22 -14.12 1.47 9.67
C ALA A 22 -15.16 1.25 10.78
N GLU A 23 -14.76 0.64 11.90
CA GLU A 23 -15.60 0.41 13.08
C GLU A 23 -15.55 1.57 14.10
N THR A 24 -14.69 2.57 13.89
CA THR A 24 -14.61 3.74 14.78
C THR A 24 -15.73 4.74 14.49
N SER A 25 -16.04 5.60 15.48
CA SER A 25 -16.99 6.71 15.33
C SER A 25 -16.51 7.96 16.07
N GLY A 26 -16.89 9.12 15.54
CA GLY A 26 -16.58 10.42 16.13
C GLY A 26 -15.08 10.73 16.23
N ASP A 27 -14.78 11.75 17.00
CA ASP A 27 -13.41 12.12 17.34
C ASP A 27 -12.97 11.34 18.58
N SER A 28 -12.06 10.39 18.38
CA SER A 28 -11.51 9.56 19.45
C SER A 28 -10.01 9.37 19.25
N LYS A 29 -9.27 9.32 20.36
CA LYS A 29 -7.82 9.04 20.35
C LYS A 29 -7.47 7.73 19.64
N VAL A 30 -8.38 6.77 19.65
CA VAL A 30 -8.21 5.48 18.97
C VAL A 30 -8.25 5.66 17.45
N ARG A 31 -9.22 6.45 16.94
CA ARG A 31 -9.30 6.79 15.51
C ARG A 31 -8.07 7.57 15.06
N GLU A 32 -7.68 8.61 15.79
CA GLU A 32 -6.51 9.42 15.49
C GLU A 32 -5.24 8.55 15.42
N LYS A 33 -5.00 7.73 16.46
CA LYS A 33 -3.84 6.84 16.50
C LYS A 33 -3.80 5.87 15.31
N TYR A 34 -4.89 5.13 15.07
CA TYR A 34 -4.90 4.14 13.99
C TYR A 34 -4.88 4.76 12.61
N TYR A 35 -5.40 5.98 12.45
CA TYR A 35 -5.33 6.69 11.18
C TYR A 35 -3.90 7.12 10.88
N GLN A 36 -3.17 7.63 11.88
CA GLN A 36 -1.75 7.93 11.72
C GLN A 36 -0.96 6.66 11.37
N GLU A 37 -1.20 5.56 12.09
CA GLU A 37 -0.55 4.27 11.82
C GLU A 37 -0.85 3.76 10.40
N LEU A 38 -2.10 3.90 9.93
CA LEU A 38 -2.48 3.55 8.55
C LEU A 38 -1.76 4.43 7.52
N LYS A 39 -1.73 5.74 7.75
CA LYS A 39 -1.12 6.70 6.85
C LYS A 39 0.37 6.41 6.67
N ASP A 40 1.09 6.28 7.79
CA ASP A 40 2.52 5.95 7.78
C ASP A 40 2.77 4.60 7.06
N ALA A 41 1.92 3.59 7.31
CA ALA A 41 2.03 2.29 6.67
C ALA A 41 1.75 2.30 5.15
N LEU A 42 0.81 3.14 4.67
CA LEU A 42 0.52 3.28 3.24
C LEU A 42 1.64 4.04 2.52
N GLU A 43 2.11 5.15 3.09
CA GLU A 43 3.16 5.98 2.51
C GLU A 43 4.50 5.22 2.44
N ALA A 44 4.91 4.56 3.54
CA ALA A 44 6.13 3.76 3.57
C ALA A 44 6.09 2.60 2.55
N HIS A 45 4.95 1.93 2.47
CA HIS A 45 4.72 0.84 1.54
C HIS A 45 4.84 1.29 0.08
N ALA A 46 4.16 2.37 -0.30
CA ALA A 46 4.21 2.91 -1.64
C ALA A 46 5.66 3.25 -2.06
N VAL A 47 6.41 3.93 -1.18
CA VAL A 47 7.82 4.28 -1.46
C VAL A 47 8.70 3.04 -1.63
N ALA A 48 8.56 2.05 -0.74
CA ALA A 48 9.36 0.83 -0.82
C ALA A 48 9.01 -0.01 -2.05
N GLU A 49 7.72 -0.11 -2.37
CA GLU A 49 7.25 -0.86 -3.53
C GLU A 49 7.68 -0.21 -4.84
N GLU A 50 7.53 1.10 -4.99
CA GLU A 50 7.97 1.81 -6.18
C GLU A 50 9.45 1.63 -6.48
N ARG A 51 10.28 1.69 -5.42
CA ARG A 51 11.73 1.56 -5.55
C ARG A 51 12.20 0.14 -5.84
N TYR A 52 11.67 -0.85 -5.14
CA TYR A 52 12.24 -2.20 -5.12
C TYR A 52 11.35 -3.26 -5.75
N PHE A 53 10.08 -2.96 -6.04
CA PHE A 53 9.22 -3.83 -6.82
C PHE A 53 8.99 -3.29 -8.22
N TYR A 54 8.51 -2.05 -8.36
CA TYR A 54 8.12 -1.51 -9.66
C TYR A 54 9.30 -1.05 -10.52
N ALA A 55 10.28 -0.34 -9.97
CA ALA A 55 11.41 0.15 -10.78
C ALA A 55 12.16 -0.97 -11.54
N PRO A 56 12.49 -2.14 -10.93
CA PRO A 56 13.08 -3.25 -11.67
C PRO A 56 12.18 -3.81 -12.77
N LEU A 57 10.87 -3.81 -12.56
CA LEU A 57 9.87 -4.38 -13.47
C LEU A 57 9.56 -3.49 -14.68
N MET A 58 9.90 -2.19 -14.63
CA MET A 58 9.75 -1.28 -15.77
C MET A 58 10.62 -1.64 -16.98
N HIS A 59 11.64 -2.47 -16.80
CA HIS A 59 12.55 -2.89 -17.87
C HIS A 59 12.00 -4.03 -18.75
N SER A 60 10.82 -4.57 -18.42
CA SER A 60 10.20 -5.68 -19.14
C SER A 60 8.85 -5.30 -19.72
N ASP A 61 8.65 -5.57 -21.01
CA ASP A 61 7.36 -5.38 -21.70
C ASP A 61 6.22 -6.16 -21.03
N MET A 62 6.52 -7.23 -20.28
CA MET A 62 5.52 -8.04 -19.58
C MET A 62 4.95 -7.37 -18.32
N THR A 63 5.65 -6.39 -17.76
CA THR A 63 5.35 -5.84 -16.42
C THR A 63 5.35 -4.31 -16.38
N ILE A 64 5.83 -3.62 -17.41
CA ILE A 64 5.87 -2.15 -17.45
C ILE A 64 4.49 -1.51 -17.27
N GLU A 65 3.44 -2.09 -17.85
CA GLU A 65 2.08 -1.55 -17.72
C GLU A 65 1.51 -1.79 -16.31
N ASP A 66 1.83 -2.93 -15.68
CA ASP A 66 1.46 -3.17 -14.28
C ASP A 66 2.14 -2.18 -13.34
N SER A 67 3.44 -1.94 -13.55
CA SER A 67 4.21 -0.99 -12.74
C SER A 67 3.67 0.43 -12.87
N ARG A 68 3.28 0.84 -14.08
CA ARG A 68 2.65 2.16 -14.30
C ARG A 68 1.27 2.25 -13.66
N HIS A 69 0.49 1.17 -13.73
CA HIS A 69 -0.82 1.10 -13.09
C HIS A 69 -0.68 1.21 -11.57
N GLY A 70 0.16 0.40 -10.93
CA GLY A 70 0.39 0.45 -9.48
C GLY A 70 0.81 1.83 -8.98
N ILE A 71 1.75 2.49 -9.67
CA ILE A 71 2.16 3.88 -9.36
C ILE A 71 0.99 4.87 -9.50
N ALA A 72 0.15 4.72 -10.52
CA ALA A 72 -1.03 5.56 -10.67
C ALA A 72 -2.04 5.32 -9.52
N GLU A 73 -2.19 4.07 -9.07
CA GLU A 73 -3.05 3.76 -7.93
C GLU A 73 -2.51 4.32 -6.60
N HIS A 74 -1.18 4.32 -6.38
CA HIS A 74 -0.57 5.01 -5.24
C HIS A 74 -0.93 6.50 -5.24
N HIS A 75 -0.86 7.16 -6.40
CA HIS A 75 -1.24 8.56 -6.47
C HIS A 75 -2.72 8.81 -6.12
N GLU A 76 -3.63 7.94 -6.57
CA GLU A 76 -5.04 8.01 -6.19
C GLU A 76 -5.25 7.76 -4.68
N ILE A 77 -4.43 6.89 -4.06
CA ILE A 77 -4.43 6.66 -2.62
C ILE A 77 -3.96 7.91 -1.86
N ASP A 78 -2.90 8.58 -2.32
CA ASP A 78 -2.41 9.84 -1.73
C ASP A 78 -3.48 10.94 -1.75
N GLU A 79 -4.22 11.08 -2.86
CA GLU A 79 -5.33 12.05 -2.95
C GLU A 79 -6.43 11.76 -1.91
N LEU A 80 -6.72 10.48 -1.65
CA LEU A 80 -7.71 10.07 -0.66
C LEU A 80 -7.20 10.27 0.78
N ILE A 81 -5.90 10.09 1.03
CA ILE A 81 -5.25 10.43 2.30
C ILE A 81 -5.32 11.93 2.53
N GLU A 82 -4.97 12.76 1.54
CA GLU A 82 -5.05 14.22 1.64
C GLU A 82 -6.50 14.69 1.92
N ALA A 83 -7.49 14.06 1.29
CA ALA A 83 -8.90 14.35 1.56
C ALA A 83 -9.30 14.03 3.01
N LEU A 84 -8.71 13.00 3.61
CA LEU A 84 -8.93 12.63 5.02
C LEU A 84 -8.19 13.57 5.97
N ASP A 85 -6.94 13.93 5.69
CA ASP A 85 -6.16 14.90 6.47
C ASP A 85 -6.84 16.27 6.56
N ASN A 86 -7.50 16.68 5.47
CA ASN A 86 -8.25 17.93 5.40
C ASN A 86 -9.68 17.82 5.97
N THR A 87 -10.00 16.74 6.68
CA THR A 87 -11.32 16.51 7.28
C THR A 87 -11.18 16.23 8.76
N GLU A 88 -11.85 17.04 9.59
CA GLU A 88 -11.91 16.81 11.04
C GLU A 88 -12.48 15.43 11.36
N PHE A 89 -11.89 14.71 12.33
CA PHE A 89 -12.36 13.37 12.72
C PHE A 89 -13.81 13.34 13.20
N SER A 90 -14.32 14.45 13.73
CA SER A 90 -15.72 14.59 14.16
C SER A 90 -16.70 14.80 13.00
N ASP A 91 -16.21 15.12 11.80
CA ASP A 91 -17.05 15.36 10.63
C ASP A 91 -17.73 14.04 10.18
N PRO A 92 -19.07 14.01 10.01
CA PRO A 92 -19.79 12.81 9.58
C PRO A 92 -19.32 12.24 8.24
N SER A 93 -18.73 13.06 7.37
CA SER A 93 -18.19 12.66 6.07
C SER A 93 -16.86 11.91 6.16
N TRP A 94 -16.12 12.03 7.27
CA TRP A 94 -14.79 11.43 7.45
C TRP A 94 -14.84 9.91 7.25
N LEU A 95 -15.79 9.23 7.89
CA LEU A 95 -15.95 7.78 7.77
C LEU A 95 -16.32 7.36 6.33
N GLY A 96 -17.08 8.20 5.62
CA GLY A 96 -17.38 7.98 4.21
C GLY A 96 -16.14 8.06 3.31
N LYS A 97 -15.24 9.01 3.57
CA LYS A 97 -13.95 9.14 2.87
C LYS A 97 -13.02 7.97 3.19
N LEU A 98 -12.95 7.54 4.45
CA LEU A 98 -12.18 6.37 4.85
C LEU A 98 -12.64 5.11 4.11
N LYS A 99 -13.95 4.91 3.96
CA LYS A 99 -14.48 3.76 3.20
C LYS A 99 -14.07 3.79 1.73
N LYS A 100 -13.98 4.97 1.12
CA LYS A 100 -13.46 5.11 -0.25
C LYS A 100 -11.97 4.76 -0.32
N LEU A 101 -11.17 5.25 0.64
CA LEU A 101 -9.76 4.85 0.77
C LEU A 101 -9.63 3.34 0.91
N LYS A 102 -10.43 2.74 1.79
CA LYS A 102 -10.47 1.29 2.01
C LYS A 102 -10.76 0.52 0.71
N ASP A 103 -11.80 0.89 -0.02
CA ASP A 103 -12.17 0.22 -1.26
C ASP A 103 -11.06 0.34 -2.31
N LYS A 104 -10.41 1.51 -2.42
CA LYS A 104 -9.31 1.74 -3.35
C LYS A 104 -8.06 0.94 -2.98
N VAL A 105 -7.65 0.96 -1.71
CA VAL A 105 -6.52 0.15 -1.21
C VAL A 105 -6.82 -1.33 -1.46
N GLU A 106 -7.97 -1.85 -1.03
CA GLU A 106 -8.29 -3.27 -1.23
C GLU A 106 -8.30 -3.70 -2.69
N HIS A 107 -8.72 -2.82 -3.61
CA HIS A 107 -8.62 -3.06 -5.05
C HIS A 107 -7.17 -3.17 -5.52
N HIS A 108 -6.35 -2.18 -5.17
CA HIS A 108 -4.94 -2.13 -5.51
C HIS A 108 -4.16 -3.37 -5.02
N LEU A 109 -4.31 -3.70 -3.73
CA LEU A 109 -3.67 -4.89 -3.15
C LEU A 109 -4.15 -6.19 -3.84
N ALA A 110 -5.39 -6.24 -4.32
CA ALA A 110 -5.91 -7.40 -5.02
C ALA A 110 -5.31 -7.55 -6.43
N ASP A 111 -5.16 -6.45 -7.16
CA ASP A 111 -4.53 -6.44 -8.49
C ASP A 111 -3.08 -6.94 -8.42
N GLU A 112 -2.34 -6.48 -7.42
CA GLU A 112 -0.98 -6.94 -7.17
C GLU A 112 -0.91 -8.44 -6.88
N GLU A 113 -1.66 -8.87 -5.87
CA GLU A 113 -1.60 -10.23 -5.36
C GLU A 113 -2.09 -11.27 -6.37
N GLN A 114 -3.08 -10.91 -7.20
CA GLN A 114 -3.71 -11.81 -8.15
C GLN A 114 -3.07 -11.75 -9.55
N ALA A 115 -2.53 -10.59 -9.93
CA ALA A 115 -2.07 -10.35 -11.29
C ALA A 115 -0.59 -9.97 -11.36
N PHE A 116 -0.16 -8.93 -10.63
CA PHE A 116 1.19 -8.37 -10.83
C PHE A 116 2.26 -9.34 -10.33
N PHE A 117 2.07 -9.95 -9.16
CA PHE A 117 3.03 -10.92 -8.62
C PHE A 117 3.20 -12.15 -9.53
N GLN A 118 2.12 -12.57 -10.21
CA GLN A 118 2.19 -13.68 -11.16
C GLN A 118 3.01 -13.33 -12.41
N ARG A 119 2.93 -12.09 -12.89
CA ARG A 119 3.70 -11.61 -14.04
C ARG A 119 5.15 -11.31 -13.65
N ALA A 120 5.36 -10.58 -12.56
CA ALA A 120 6.67 -10.35 -11.96
C ALA A 120 7.40 -11.67 -11.66
N GLY A 121 6.67 -12.69 -11.19
CA GLY A 121 7.20 -14.01 -10.91
C GLY A 121 7.82 -14.74 -12.11
N LYS A 122 7.46 -14.35 -13.34
CA LYS A 122 8.01 -14.86 -14.61
C LYS A 122 9.25 -14.11 -15.09
N VAL A 123 9.41 -12.86 -14.64
CA VAL A 123 10.52 -11.98 -15.04
C VAL A 123 11.66 -12.05 -14.03
N LEU A 124 11.34 -12.15 -12.74
CA LEU A 124 12.31 -12.20 -11.65
C LEU A 124 12.68 -13.64 -11.29
N ASP A 125 13.97 -13.90 -11.17
CA ASP A 125 14.49 -15.15 -10.64
C ASP A 125 14.43 -15.20 -9.10
N LYS A 126 14.80 -16.34 -8.53
CA LYS A 126 14.73 -16.56 -7.07
C LYS A 126 15.73 -15.70 -6.29
N SER A 127 16.89 -15.43 -6.86
CA SER A 127 17.92 -14.59 -6.25
C SER A 127 17.46 -13.15 -6.21
N GLU A 128 16.94 -12.64 -7.32
CA GLU A 128 16.38 -11.29 -7.44
C GLU A 128 15.23 -11.10 -6.44
N LYS A 129 14.26 -12.03 -6.41
CA LYS A 129 13.14 -11.98 -5.44
C LYS A 129 13.60 -11.93 -3.99
N SER A 130 14.71 -12.59 -3.66
CA SER A 130 15.25 -12.63 -2.29
C SER A 130 16.03 -11.36 -1.95
N GLN A 131 16.76 -10.81 -2.92
CA GLN A 131 17.49 -9.54 -2.75
C GLN A 131 16.52 -8.36 -2.62
N LEU A 132 15.58 -8.24 -3.56
CA LEU A 132 14.60 -7.16 -3.56
C LEU A 132 13.76 -7.18 -2.27
N ALA A 133 13.48 -8.35 -1.70
CA ALA A 133 12.83 -8.46 -0.39
C ALA A 133 13.62 -7.78 0.73
N GLN A 134 14.94 -7.96 0.75
CA GLN A 134 15.81 -7.37 1.78
C GLN A 134 15.89 -5.85 1.62
N GLU A 135 15.99 -5.37 0.38
CA GLU A 135 16.04 -3.93 0.08
C GLU A 135 14.71 -3.25 0.38
N TYR A 136 13.60 -3.87 -0.01
CA TYR A 136 12.24 -3.44 0.35
C TYR A 136 12.07 -3.31 1.87
N GLN A 137 12.42 -4.36 2.63
CA GLN A 137 12.31 -4.32 4.09
C GLN A 137 13.19 -3.24 4.73
N LYS A 138 14.40 -3.05 4.21
CA LYS A 138 15.31 -2.00 4.69
C LYS A 138 14.72 -0.62 4.46
N GLU A 139 14.09 -0.39 3.31
CA GLU A 139 13.40 0.88 3.04
C GLU A 139 12.20 1.06 3.97
N MET A 140 11.40 0.02 4.20
CA MET A 140 10.29 0.07 5.17
C MET A 140 10.76 0.46 6.58
N GLU A 141 11.94 -0.02 7.01
CA GLU A 141 12.56 0.38 8.30
C GLU A 141 13.07 1.83 8.29
N GLU A 142 13.49 2.37 7.14
CA GLU A 142 13.98 3.75 7.01
C GLU A 142 12.86 4.80 6.97
N GLN A 143 11.63 4.39 6.62
CA GLN A 143 10.45 5.27 6.59
C GLN A 143 9.72 5.39 7.94
N GLN A 144 10.14 4.63 8.98
CA GLN A 144 9.57 4.64 10.34
C GLN A 144 10.35 5.57 11.29
#